data_AF-A0A345RFU2-F1
#
_entry.id   AF-A0A345RFU2-F1
#
_cell.length_a   1.000
_cell.length_b   1.000
_cell.length_c   1.000
_cell.angle_alpha   90.00
_cell.angle_beta   90.00
_cell.angle_gamma   90.00
#
_symmetry.space_group_name_H-M   'P 1'
#
loop_
_entity.id
_entity.type
_entity.pdbx_description
1 polymer ?
#
loop_
_entity_poly.entity_id
_entity_poly.type
_entity_poly.pdbx_seq_one_letter_code
_entity_poly.pdbx_strand_id
1 'polypeptide(L)'
;MAHNKSDDLPVATPATSATWGIPDWRDAAAYGDVKAWSLGRWRWEFFRRRDDVRILFDERKDKQYENRLAKWERDCARPELTPKEQAYILRKVPDKPDDPRFHVSFLTEEQKKFGYIVLFNPRIGNVANFDKHVERLDSYEWDVSGEHGDRVLQETKLEEHQLVIAFSTDRPLARQLEDAESCLKGLQKYRHGRIIKKLRHPAKWLEYLRTLDAHADNPTESWADLAKKLFEHKLIVRRKDPCGGYCDPPPQAARDKWKTADALRFNF
;
A
#
# COMPACT_ATOMS: atom_id res chain seq x y z
N MET A 1 -18.03 -12.29 44.07
CA MET A 1 -18.78 -11.91 42.86
C MET A 1 -17.87 -11.07 42.00
N ALA A 2 -17.30 -11.65 40.95
CA ALA A 2 -16.39 -10.96 40.04
C ALA A 2 -17.19 -10.43 38.85
N HIS A 3 -17.19 -9.11 38.66
CA HIS A 3 -17.77 -8.48 37.47
C HIS A 3 -16.76 -8.55 36.32
N ASN A 4 -17.05 -9.39 35.33
CA ASN A 4 -16.46 -9.29 34.00
C ASN A 4 -16.91 -7.98 33.35
N LYS A 5 -15.97 -7.07 33.10
CA LYS A 5 -16.13 -6.00 32.11
C LYS A 5 -15.84 -6.61 30.74
N SER A 6 -16.86 -6.77 29.92
CA SER A 6 -16.69 -7.00 28.49
C SER A 6 -16.24 -5.67 27.87
N ASP A 7 -15.01 -5.65 27.35
CA ASP A 7 -14.53 -4.61 26.47
C ASP A 7 -15.28 -4.70 25.14
N ASP A 8 -16.38 -3.97 25.03
CA ASP A 8 -17.03 -3.70 23.74
C ASP A 8 -16.13 -2.76 22.94
N LEU A 9 -15.21 -3.35 22.17
CA LEU A 9 -14.52 -2.63 21.10
C LEU A 9 -15.57 -2.14 20.09
N PRO A 10 -15.54 -0.87 19.66
CA PRO A 10 -16.52 -0.34 18.74
C PRO A 10 -16.47 -1.11 17.41
N VAL A 11 -17.63 -1.64 17.01
CA VAL A 11 -17.82 -2.28 15.71
C VAL A 11 -17.55 -1.22 14.63
N ALA A 12 -16.42 -1.35 13.94
CA ALA A 12 -16.02 -0.43 12.88
C ALA A 12 -17.11 -0.40 11.80
N THR A 13 -17.75 0.76 11.62
CA THR A 13 -18.70 0.96 10.52
C THR A 13 -17.91 0.92 9.20
N PRO A 14 -18.28 0.07 8.22
CA PRO A 14 -17.55 0.00 6.96
C PRO A 14 -17.65 1.36 6.26
N ALA A 15 -16.50 2.01 6.10
CA ALA A 15 -16.43 3.35 5.55
C ALA A 15 -16.62 3.32 4.03
N THR A 16 -17.59 4.10 3.54
CA THR A 16 -17.94 4.21 2.12
C THR A 16 -16.86 4.93 1.30
N SER A 17 -16.85 4.75 -0.04
CA SER A 17 -15.97 5.48 -0.98
C SER A 17 -15.97 6.99 -0.77
N ALA A 18 -17.15 7.57 -0.48
CA ALA A 18 -17.33 9.00 -0.23
C ALA A 18 -16.52 9.50 0.97
N THR A 19 -16.37 8.69 2.03
CA THR A 19 -15.66 9.06 3.26
C THR A 19 -14.14 9.19 3.07
N TRP A 20 -13.59 8.53 2.05
CA TRP A 20 -12.15 8.45 1.80
C TRP A 20 -11.71 9.21 0.55
N GLY A 21 -12.54 10.11 0.03
CA GLY A 21 -12.27 10.84 -1.21
C GLY A 21 -11.94 9.89 -2.37
N ILE A 22 -12.59 8.72 -2.41
CA ILE A 22 -12.46 7.77 -3.50
C ILE A 22 -13.48 8.18 -4.58
N PRO A 23 -13.06 8.29 -5.86
CA PRO A 23 -13.98 8.56 -6.95
C PRO A 23 -15.05 7.47 -7.10
N ASP A 24 -16.22 7.81 -7.66
CA ASP A 24 -17.25 6.82 -7.96
C ASP A 24 -16.70 5.78 -8.95
N TRP A 25 -16.62 4.52 -8.51
CA TRP A 25 -16.10 3.42 -9.32
C TRP A 25 -16.91 3.16 -10.59
N ARG A 26 -18.17 3.61 -10.64
CA ARG A 26 -19.05 3.46 -11.82
C ARG A 26 -18.64 4.44 -12.92
N ASP A 27 -18.02 5.56 -12.57
CA ASP A 27 -17.55 6.59 -13.48
C ASP A 27 -16.02 6.57 -13.63
N ALA A 28 -15.54 6.12 -14.79
CA ALA A 28 -14.11 6.13 -15.09
C ALA A 28 -13.53 7.55 -15.13
N ALA A 29 -14.32 8.55 -15.54
CA ALA A 29 -13.86 9.93 -15.67
C ALA A 29 -13.65 10.61 -14.31
N ALA A 30 -14.33 10.14 -13.25
CA ALA A 30 -14.16 10.65 -11.89
C ALA A 30 -12.73 10.47 -11.34
N TYR A 31 -11.94 9.55 -11.92
CA TYR A 31 -10.52 9.39 -11.59
C TYR A 31 -9.62 10.42 -12.29
N GLY A 32 -10.16 11.23 -13.21
CA GLY A 32 -9.40 12.22 -13.98
C GLY A 32 -8.51 11.61 -15.05
N ASP A 33 -7.46 12.33 -15.46
CA ASP A 33 -6.54 11.86 -16.50
C ASP A 33 -5.52 10.86 -15.95
N VAL A 34 -5.94 9.59 -15.85
CA VAL A 34 -5.11 8.49 -15.35
C VAL A 34 -3.90 8.17 -16.24
N LYS A 35 -3.90 8.62 -17.51
CA LYS A 35 -2.76 8.42 -18.41
C LYS A 35 -1.60 9.34 -18.05
N ALA A 36 -1.89 10.49 -17.44
CA ALA A 36 -0.88 11.43 -16.94
C ALA A 36 -0.36 11.06 -15.53
N TRP A 37 -0.87 9.99 -14.91
CA TRP A 37 -0.44 9.61 -13.56
C TRP A 37 0.96 9.01 -13.58
N SER A 38 1.81 9.50 -12.68
CA SER A 38 3.12 8.89 -12.43
C SER A 38 2.97 7.51 -11.77
N LEU A 39 4.04 6.72 -11.80
CA LEU A 39 4.10 5.44 -11.10
C LEU A 39 3.81 5.59 -9.60
N GLY A 40 4.33 6.65 -8.96
CA GLY A 40 4.05 6.94 -7.56
C GLY A 40 2.62 7.26 -7.27
N ARG A 41 1.96 7.98 -8.17
CA ARG A 41 0.53 8.26 -8.02
C ARG A 41 -0.28 6.98 -8.08
N TRP A 42 0.02 6.07 -9.01
CA TRP A 42 -0.62 4.76 -9.04
C TRP A 42 -0.36 3.96 -7.75
N ARG A 43 0.90 3.91 -7.31
CA ARG A 43 1.29 3.24 -6.07
C ARG A 43 0.50 3.79 -4.87
N TRP A 44 0.40 5.10 -4.76
CA TRP A 44 -0.36 5.78 -3.72
C TRP A 44 -1.85 5.42 -3.77
N GLU A 45 -2.47 5.45 -4.96
CA GLU A 45 -3.89 5.13 -5.09
C GLU A 45 -4.19 3.69 -4.65
N PHE A 46 -3.36 2.70 -5.00
CA PHE A 46 -3.53 1.35 -4.46
C PHE A 46 -3.27 1.28 -2.95
N PHE A 47 -2.20 1.93 -2.47
CA PHE A 47 -1.79 1.87 -1.08
C PHE A 47 -2.79 2.55 -0.12
N ARG A 48 -3.30 3.74 -0.46
CA ARG A 48 -4.27 4.50 0.36
C ARG A 48 -5.64 3.82 0.53
N ARG A 49 -5.87 2.73 -0.22
CA ARG A 49 -7.07 1.89 -0.14
C ARG A 49 -6.96 0.75 0.87
N ARG A 50 -5.84 0.61 1.57
CA ARG A 50 -5.72 -0.37 2.65
C ARG A 50 -6.39 0.14 3.92
N ASP A 51 -7.12 -0.74 4.60
CA ASP A 51 -7.84 -0.36 5.83
C ASP A 51 -6.87 -0.10 6.99
N ASP A 52 -5.80 -0.89 7.09
CA ASP A 52 -4.77 -0.71 8.10
C ASP A 52 -4.03 0.63 7.98
N VAL A 53 -3.85 1.12 6.75
CA VAL A 53 -3.32 2.47 6.47
C VAL A 53 -4.28 3.56 6.94
N ARG A 54 -5.57 3.42 6.63
CA ARG A 54 -6.61 4.39 6.96
C ARG A 54 -6.80 4.55 8.47
N ILE A 55 -6.92 3.41 9.16
CA ILE A 55 -7.07 3.34 10.62
C ILE A 55 -5.87 4.03 11.28
N LEU A 56 -4.66 3.65 10.89
CA LEU A 56 -3.45 4.18 11.50
C LEU A 56 -3.29 5.70 11.29
N PHE A 57 -3.68 6.21 10.12
CA PHE A 57 -3.65 7.66 9.87
C PHE A 57 -4.60 8.38 10.83
N ASP A 58 -5.86 7.92 10.94
CA ASP A 58 -6.87 8.56 11.78
C ASP A 58 -6.52 8.47 13.27
N GLU A 59 -5.93 7.37 13.73
CA GLU A 59 -5.47 7.21 15.12
C GLU A 59 -4.37 8.22 15.51
N ARG A 60 -3.61 8.75 14.55
CA ARG A 60 -2.39 9.51 14.83
C ARG A 60 -2.41 10.95 14.40
N LYS A 61 -3.19 11.29 13.38
CA LYS A 61 -3.14 12.62 12.74
C LYS A 61 -3.31 13.76 13.75
N ASP A 62 -4.22 13.62 14.72
CA ASP A 62 -4.55 14.70 15.67
C ASP A 62 -3.40 14.90 16.66
N LYS A 63 -2.96 13.84 17.34
CA LYS A 63 -1.82 13.88 18.27
C LYS A 63 -0.54 14.38 17.59
N GLN A 64 -0.30 13.97 16.35
CA GLN A 64 0.86 14.44 15.60
C GLN A 64 0.76 15.93 15.23
N TYR A 65 -0.43 16.40 14.86
CA TYR A 65 -0.68 17.81 14.63
C TYR A 65 -0.49 18.65 15.90
N GLU A 66 -1.07 18.23 17.02
CA GLU A 66 -0.92 18.88 18.34
C GLU A 66 0.54 19.00 18.75
N ASN A 67 1.32 17.90 18.63
CA ASN A 67 2.75 17.93 18.94
C ASN A 67 3.54 18.89 18.06
N ARG A 68 3.21 18.97 16.76
CA ARG A 68 3.85 19.91 15.83
C ARG A 68 3.46 21.35 16.14
N LEU A 69 2.19 21.59 16.49
CA LEU A 69 1.67 22.90 16.87
C LEU A 69 2.31 23.40 18.15
N ALA A 70 2.32 22.60 19.22
CA ALA A 70 2.94 22.94 20.49
C ALA A 70 4.44 23.23 20.36
N LYS A 71 5.15 22.48 19.49
CA LYS A 71 6.55 22.77 19.17
C LYS A 71 6.69 24.12 18.46
N TRP A 72 5.88 24.37 17.44
CA TRP A 72 5.91 25.63 16.70
C TRP A 72 5.58 26.84 17.57
N GLU A 73 4.59 26.74 18.46
CA GLU A 73 4.25 27.78 19.43
C GLU A 73 5.41 28.07 20.39
N ARG A 74 6.07 27.01 20.89
CA ARG A 74 7.27 27.15 21.72
C ARG A 74 8.41 27.83 20.97
N ASP A 75 8.63 27.46 19.71
CA ASP A 75 9.65 28.06 18.87
C ASP A 75 9.34 29.55 18.62
N CYS A 76 8.07 29.93 18.44
CA CYS A 76 7.62 31.32 18.30
C CYS A 76 7.78 32.14 19.58
N ALA A 77 7.64 31.52 20.76
CA ALA A 77 7.73 32.20 22.05
C ALA A 77 9.18 32.42 22.54
N ARG A 78 10.19 32.05 21.74
CA ARG A 78 11.60 32.24 22.10
C ARG A 78 11.94 33.74 22.18
N PRO A 79 12.48 34.23 23.30
CA PRO A 79 12.71 35.66 23.52
C PRO A 79 13.84 36.26 22.66
N GLU A 80 14.76 35.44 22.18
CA GLU A 80 16.00 35.87 21.50
C GLU A 80 16.00 35.51 20.01
N LEU A 81 14.86 35.66 19.33
CA LEU A 81 14.80 35.43 17.88
C LEU A 81 15.26 36.66 17.11
N THR A 82 16.19 36.46 16.18
CA THR A 82 16.47 37.48 15.16
C THR A 82 15.25 37.64 14.23
N PRO A 83 15.07 38.79 13.57
CA PRO A 83 13.97 38.98 12.62
C PRO A 83 13.93 37.93 11.50
N LYS A 84 15.12 37.45 11.08
CA LYS A 84 15.25 36.40 10.06
C LYS A 84 14.74 35.05 10.55
N GLU A 85 15.04 34.68 11.80
CA GLU A 85 14.55 33.43 12.40
C GLU A 85 13.05 33.49 12.65
N GLN A 86 12.54 34.62 13.13
CA GLN A 86 11.11 34.82 13.32
C GLN A 86 10.35 34.66 12.00
N ALA A 87 10.82 35.32 10.93
CA ALA A 87 10.23 35.17 9.59
C ALA A 87 10.32 33.71 9.07
N TYR A 88 11.39 32.99 9.40
CA TYR A 88 11.53 31.58 9.03
C TYR A 88 10.52 30.69 9.77
N ILE A 89 10.37 30.85 11.09
CA ILE A 89 9.44 30.07 11.91
C ILE A 89 7.99 30.33 11.50
N LEU A 90 7.62 31.60 11.24
CA LEU A 90 6.28 31.97 10.78
C LEU A 90 5.94 31.39 9.40
N ARG A 91 6.94 31.05 8.57
CA ARG A 91 6.72 30.34 7.28
C ARG A 91 6.56 28.82 7.44
N LYS A 92 6.77 28.29 8.66
CA LYS A 92 6.76 26.87 8.99
C LYS A 92 5.59 26.50 9.91
N VAL A 93 4.47 27.23 9.81
CA VAL A 93 3.22 26.85 10.49
C VAL A 93 2.88 25.40 10.14
N PRO A 94 2.61 24.54 11.14
CA PRO A 94 2.24 23.15 10.88
C PRO A 94 1.00 23.04 10.00
N ASP A 95 1.09 22.19 8.98
CA ASP A 95 -0.05 21.85 8.12
C ASP A 95 -1.15 21.16 8.96
N LYS A 96 -2.41 21.47 8.67
CA LYS A 96 -3.56 20.83 9.35
C LYS A 96 -3.76 19.40 8.85
N PRO A 97 -4.40 18.48 9.62
CA PRO A 97 -4.63 17.11 9.20
C PRO A 97 -5.27 16.90 7.82
N ASP A 98 -6.11 17.85 7.38
CA ASP A 98 -6.79 17.81 6.09
C ASP A 98 -6.01 18.52 4.95
N ASP A 99 -4.84 19.10 5.22
CA ASP A 99 -3.95 19.68 4.20
C ASP A 99 -3.24 18.56 3.41
N PRO A 100 -3.15 18.63 2.07
CA PRO A 100 -2.42 17.67 1.24
C PRO A 100 -0.95 17.43 1.62
N ARG A 101 -0.31 18.38 2.30
CA ARG A 101 1.09 18.30 2.74
C ARG A 101 1.24 17.68 4.12
N PHE A 102 0.14 17.59 4.87
CA PHE A 102 0.15 16.91 6.17
C PHE A 102 0.40 15.41 5.98
N HIS A 103 1.22 14.89 6.88
CA HIS A 103 1.57 13.49 6.92
C HIS A 103 1.86 13.08 8.37
N VAL A 104 1.52 11.83 8.67
CA VAL A 104 1.90 11.13 9.89
C VAL A 104 3.28 10.52 9.67
N SER A 105 4.16 10.60 10.65
CA SER A 105 5.50 10.01 10.59
C SER A 105 5.43 8.63 11.23
N PHE A 106 6.03 7.64 10.59
CA PHE A 106 6.02 6.28 11.12
C PHE A 106 7.09 6.08 12.20
N LEU A 107 6.82 5.14 13.11
CA LEU A 107 7.84 4.50 13.92
C LEU A 107 8.54 3.42 13.09
N THR A 108 9.74 2.98 13.50
CA THR A 108 10.57 2.01 12.76
C THR A 108 9.83 0.73 12.37
N GLU A 109 8.97 0.18 13.24
CA GLU A 109 8.21 -1.05 12.93
C GLU A 109 7.13 -0.85 11.87
N GLU A 110 6.56 0.34 11.76
CA GLU A 110 5.55 0.64 10.75
C GLU A 110 6.17 0.99 9.41
N GLN A 111 7.35 1.61 9.45
CA GLN A 111 8.17 1.78 8.26
C GLN A 111 8.36 0.41 7.61
N LYS A 112 8.84 -0.59 8.36
CA LYS A 112 8.97 -1.99 7.90
C LYS A 112 7.64 -2.56 7.38
N LYS A 113 6.54 -2.38 8.13
CA LYS A 113 5.23 -2.91 7.73
C LYS A 113 4.70 -2.34 6.41
N PHE A 114 4.91 -1.05 6.16
CA PHE A 114 4.27 -0.35 5.05
C PHE A 114 5.18 -0.04 3.87
N GLY A 115 6.48 0.15 4.10
CA GLY A 115 7.45 0.57 3.09
C GLY A 115 7.46 2.03 2.75
N TYR A 116 7.19 2.87 3.74
CA TYR A 116 7.24 4.33 3.62
C TYR A 116 7.72 4.93 4.93
N ILE A 117 8.35 6.11 4.86
CA ILE A 117 8.77 6.89 6.05
C ILE A 117 7.63 7.71 6.66
N VAL A 118 6.64 8.05 5.84
CA VAL A 118 5.51 8.88 6.22
C VAL A 118 4.23 8.39 5.56
N LEU A 119 3.11 8.74 6.18
CA LEU A 119 1.76 8.45 5.72
C LEU A 119 1.01 9.74 5.43
N PHE A 120 0.73 9.98 4.16
CA PHE A 120 -0.12 11.09 3.75
C PHE A 120 -1.58 10.81 4.08
N ASN A 121 -2.41 11.86 4.08
CA ASN A 121 -3.84 11.71 4.32
C ASN A 121 -4.48 10.79 3.27
N PRO A 122 -4.95 9.58 3.65
CA PRO A 122 -5.51 8.61 2.73
C PRO A 122 -6.84 9.06 2.12
N ARG A 123 -7.34 10.26 2.42
CA ARG A 123 -8.50 10.90 1.77
C ARG A 123 -8.13 11.71 0.53
N ILE A 124 -6.84 11.98 0.32
CA ILE A 124 -6.34 12.84 -0.75
C ILE A 124 -5.65 11.98 -1.81
N GLY A 125 -6.25 11.87 -3.00
CA GLY A 125 -5.68 11.08 -4.10
C GLY A 125 -4.48 11.73 -4.79
N ASN A 126 -4.44 13.06 -4.82
CA ASN A 126 -3.36 13.81 -5.48
C ASN A 126 -2.37 14.39 -4.46
N VAL A 127 -1.40 13.58 -4.06
CA VAL A 127 -0.30 14.01 -3.16
C VAL A 127 0.94 14.29 -4.00
N ALA A 128 1.41 15.53 -3.97
CA ALA A 128 2.62 15.93 -4.68
C ALA A 128 3.85 15.21 -4.11
N ASN A 129 4.73 14.73 -4.99
CA ASN A 129 6.01 14.11 -4.62
C ASN A 129 5.91 12.84 -3.76
N PHE A 130 4.81 12.08 -3.79
CA PHE A 130 4.68 10.83 -3.03
C PHE A 130 5.88 9.88 -3.21
N ASP A 131 6.43 9.80 -4.43
CA ASP A 131 7.61 9.00 -4.75
C ASP A 131 8.86 9.33 -3.92
N LYS A 132 9.01 10.57 -3.44
CA LYS A 132 10.16 10.99 -2.62
C LYS A 132 10.11 10.46 -1.19
N HIS A 133 8.96 9.89 -0.79
CA HIS A 133 8.68 9.40 0.56
C HIS A 133 8.55 7.87 0.63
N VAL A 134 8.81 7.20 -0.49
CA VAL A 134 9.05 5.77 -0.53
C VAL A 134 10.45 5.56 0.05
N GLU A 135 10.52 5.00 1.25
CA GLU A 135 11.76 4.38 1.70
C GLU A 135 11.96 3.14 0.84
N ARG A 136 13.12 2.99 0.19
CA ARG A 136 13.62 1.65 -0.11
C ARG A 136 13.88 1.05 1.28
N LEU A 137 13.01 0.13 1.70
CA LEU A 137 13.10 -0.46 3.03
C LEU A 137 14.33 -1.35 3.11
N ASP A 138 15.35 -0.84 3.76
CA ASP A 138 16.60 -1.54 4.02
C ASP A 138 16.74 -1.74 5.54
N SER A 139 16.25 -2.84 6.13
CA SER A 139 16.79 -3.37 7.40
C SER A 139 16.42 -4.84 7.76
N TYR A 140 17.45 -5.68 7.95
CA TYR A 140 17.54 -6.89 8.80
C TYR A 140 16.49 -8.02 8.73
N GLU A 141 16.85 -9.16 8.09
CA GLU A 141 16.84 -10.53 8.68
C GLU A 141 17.36 -11.60 7.68
N TRP A 142 18.09 -12.61 8.20
CA TRP A 142 19.14 -13.41 7.54
C TRP A 142 18.71 -14.81 7.09
N ASP A 143 19.35 -15.34 6.03
CA ASP A 143 19.66 -16.77 5.85
C ASP A 143 20.78 -16.91 4.80
N VAL A 144 21.96 -17.43 5.20
CA VAL A 144 23.07 -17.78 4.28
C VAL A 144 23.65 -19.12 4.68
N SER A 145 23.81 -20.03 3.72
CA SER A 145 24.53 -21.29 3.88
C SER A 145 25.74 -21.36 2.93
N GLY A 146 26.94 -21.63 3.48
CA GLY A 146 28.17 -21.85 2.70
C GLY A 146 29.47 -21.62 3.48
N GLU A 147 30.57 -22.22 2.99
CA GLU A 147 31.91 -22.24 3.63
C GLU A 147 32.60 -20.87 3.73
N HIS A 148 32.09 -19.85 3.04
CA HIS A 148 32.60 -18.46 3.09
C HIS A 148 31.51 -17.46 3.51
N GLY A 149 30.44 -17.94 4.16
CA GLY A 149 29.32 -17.13 4.62
C GLY A 149 29.79 -15.86 5.34
N ASP A 150 30.71 -16.00 6.29
CA ASP A 150 31.14 -14.89 7.15
C ASP A 150 31.83 -13.73 6.42
N ARG A 151 32.54 -13.98 5.30
CA ARG A 151 33.33 -12.94 4.64
C ARG A 151 32.54 -12.14 3.60
N VAL A 152 31.68 -12.81 2.82
CA VAL A 152 30.76 -12.14 1.88
C VAL A 152 29.69 -11.36 2.65
N LEU A 153 29.25 -11.87 3.81
CA LEU A 153 28.26 -11.21 4.67
C LEU A 153 28.79 -9.96 5.37
N GLN A 154 30.09 -9.90 5.69
CA GLN A 154 30.70 -8.73 6.34
C GLN A 154 30.93 -7.56 5.36
N GLU A 155 31.16 -7.85 4.08
CA GLU A 155 31.48 -6.83 3.08
C GLU A 155 30.24 -6.37 2.26
N THR A 156 29.20 -7.20 2.16
CA THR A 156 28.02 -6.91 1.34
C THR A 156 26.88 -6.36 2.20
N LYS A 157 26.61 -5.05 2.11
CA LYS A 157 25.40 -4.45 2.68
C LYS A 157 24.19 -4.85 1.85
N LEU A 158 23.33 -5.72 2.39
CA LEU A 158 22.08 -6.17 1.75
C LEU A 158 20.86 -5.51 2.40
N GLU A 159 19.84 -5.25 1.58
CA GLU A 159 18.57 -4.61 1.98
C GLU A 159 17.56 -5.64 2.53
N GLU A 160 16.54 -5.20 3.29
CA GLU A 160 15.43 -6.07 3.70
C GLU A 160 14.68 -6.53 2.44
N HIS A 161 14.47 -7.84 2.30
CA HIS A 161 13.96 -8.49 1.09
C HIS A 161 14.96 -8.70 -0.06
N GLN A 162 16.24 -8.38 0.12
CA GLN A 162 17.31 -8.94 -0.70
C GLN A 162 17.83 -10.24 -0.07
N LEU A 163 18.28 -11.16 -0.91
CA LEU A 163 18.85 -12.44 -0.51
C LEU A 163 20.13 -12.63 -1.34
N VAL A 164 21.25 -12.92 -0.69
CA VAL A 164 22.43 -13.40 -1.39
C VAL A 164 22.31 -14.91 -1.55
N ILE A 165 22.33 -15.33 -2.81
CA ILE A 165 22.39 -16.73 -3.18
C ILE A 165 23.77 -16.96 -3.78
N ALA A 166 24.63 -17.66 -3.04
CA ALA A 166 25.95 -18.00 -3.52
C ALA A 166 25.88 -19.16 -4.53
N PHE A 167 26.47 -18.98 -5.70
CA PHE A 167 26.59 -20.01 -6.72
C PHE A 167 27.99 -20.63 -6.69
N SER A 168 28.05 -21.95 -6.74
CA SER A 168 29.30 -22.71 -6.90
C SER A 168 29.72 -22.70 -8.36
N THR A 169 30.99 -22.42 -8.61
CA THR A 169 31.60 -22.47 -9.95
C THR A 169 31.77 -23.89 -10.48
N ASP A 170 31.75 -24.89 -9.60
CA ASP A 170 32.00 -26.30 -9.94
C ASP A 170 30.71 -27.07 -10.28
N ARG A 171 29.54 -26.40 -10.23
CA ARG A 171 28.24 -27.01 -10.51
C ARG A 171 27.56 -26.34 -11.72
N PRO A 172 26.76 -27.08 -12.52
CA PRO A 172 26.00 -26.49 -13.62
C PRO A 172 25.07 -25.35 -13.15
N LEU A 173 25.16 -24.17 -13.79
CA LEU A 173 24.41 -22.97 -13.40
C LEU A 173 22.88 -23.17 -13.43
N ALA A 174 22.36 -23.90 -14.41
CA ALA A 174 20.91 -24.10 -14.58
C ALA A 174 20.25 -24.69 -13.33
N ARG A 175 20.82 -25.76 -12.76
CA ARG A 175 20.31 -26.39 -11.54
C ARG A 175 20.36 -25.44 -10.34
N GLN A 176 21.41 -24.63 -10.26
CA GLN A 176 21.55 -23.68 -9.16
C GLN A 176 20.52 -22.53 -9.26
N LEU A 177 20.17 -22.09 -10.47
CA LEU A 177 19.10 -21.11 -10.69
C LEU A 177 17.71 -21.66 -10.29
N GLU A 178 17.44 -22.94 -10.55
CA GLU A 178 16.20 -23.60 -10.11
C GLU A 178 16.11 -23.66 -8.58
N ASP A 179 17.20 -24.03 -7.91
CA ASP A 179 17.29 -24.06 -6.45
C ASP A 179 17.10 -22.65 -5.85
N ALA A 180 17.73 -21.63 -6.45
CA ALA A 180 17.60 -20.23 -6.08
C ALA A 180 16.15 -19.72 -6.22
N GLU A 181 15.49 -20.04 -7.34
CA GLU A 181 14.11 -19.67 -7.58
C GLU A 181 13.16 -20.32 -6.56
N SER A 182 13.38 -21.61 -6.24
CA SER A 182 12.61 -22.33 -5.24
C SER A 182 12.75 -21.71 -3.85
N CYS A 183 13.98 -21.36 -3.45
CA CYS A 183 14.27 -20.68 -2.20
C CYS A 183 13.53 -19.33 -2.10
N LEU A 184 13.65 -18.47 -3.12
CA LEU A 184 12.97 -17.18 -3.17
C LEU A 184 11.44 -17.31 -3.09
N LYS A 185 10.85 -18.27 -3.81
CA LYS A 185 9.40 -18.56 -3.75
C LYS A 185 8.96 -19.04 -2.36
N GLY A 186 9.77 -19.89 -1.72
CA GLY A 186 9.54 -20.34 -0.35
C GLY A 186 9.53 -19.18 0.63
N LEU A 187 10.52 -18.28 0.52
CA LEU A 187 10.63 -17.09 1.35
C LEU A 187 9.45 -16.13 1.14
N GLN A 188 9.03 -15.92 -0.11
CA GLN A 188 7.83 -15.13 -0.43
C GLN A 188 6.58 -15.75 0.20
N LYS A 189 6.40 -17.07 0.09
CA LYS A 189 5.27 -17.77 0.67
C LYS A 189 5.27 -17.70 2.20
N TYR A 190 6.43 -17.80 2.83
CA TYR A 190 6.59 -17.63 4.28
C TYR A 190 6.22 -16.21 4.72
N ARG A 191 6.80 -15.18 4.07
CA ARG A 191 6.60 -13.78 4.44
C ARG A 191 5.21 -13.24 4.13
N HIS A 192 4.61 -13.67 3.02
CA HIS A 192 3.38 -13.08 2.48
C HIS A 192 2.20 -14.06 2.41
N GLY A 193 2.38 -15.31 2.86
CA GLY A 193 1.40 -16.38 2.71
C GLY A 193 1.20 -16.88 1.27
N ARG A 194 1.90 -16.29 0.28
CA ARG A 194 1.74 -16.57 -1.16
C ARG A 194 2.99 -16.25 -1.96
N ILE A 195 3.15 -16.90 -3.11
CA ILE A 195 4.20 -16.55 -4.09
C ILE A 195 3.79 -15.26 -4.82
N ILE A 196 4.70 -14.30 -4.86
CA ILE A 196 4.48 -13.01 -5.51
C ILE A 196 4.90 -13.11 -6.98
N LYS A 197 3.93 -13.04 -7.89
CA LYS A 197 4.19 -12.84 -9.33
C LYS A 197 4.04 -11.36 -9.67
N LYS A 198 5.12 -10.73 -10.14
CA LYS A 198 5.10 -9.33 -10.57
C LYS A 198 4.58 -9.19 -12.00
N LEU A 199 3.31 -9.52 -12.22
CA LEU A 199 2.62 -9.23 -13.47
C LEU A 199 2.02 -7.83 -13.37
N ARG A 200 2.80 -6.83 -13.81
CA ARG A 200 2.27 -5.47 -13.95
C ARG A 200 1.46 -5.40 -15.24
N HIS A 201 0.20 -5.00 -15.11
CA HIS A 201 -0.68 -4.71 -16.25
C HIS A 201 -1.13 -3.25 -16.16
N PRO A 202 -0.27 -2.27 -16.51
CA PRO A 202 -0.58 -0.85 -16.35
C PRO A 202 -1.87 -0.44 -17.05
N ALA A 203 -2.12 -0.99 -18.24
CA ALA A 203 -3.35 -0.77 -19.00
C ALA A 203 -4.63 -1.18 -18.24
N LYS A 204 -4.52 -2.05 -17.23
CA LYS A 204 -5.66 -2.54 -16.41
C LYS A 204 -5.73 -1.89 -15.03
N TRP A 205 -4.80 -1.00 -14.65
CA TRP A 205 -4.76 -0.45 -13.30
C TRP A 205 -6.01 0.35 -12.93
N LEU A 206 -6.55 1.15 -13.84
CA LEU A 206 -7.81 1.85 -13.58
C LEU A 206 -8.95 0.85 -13.31
N GLU A 207 -9.05 -0.22 -14.10
CA GLU A 207 -10.08 -1.24 -13.88
C GLU A 207 -9.91 -1.94 -12.53
N TYR A 208 -8.67 -2.16 -12.10
CA TYR A 208 -8.38 -2.74 -10.79
C TYR A 208 -8.75 -1.81 -9.64
N LEU A 209 -8.43 -0.51 -9.71
CA LEU A 209 -8.89 0.46 -8.71
C LEU A 209 -10.42 0.46 -8.61
N ARG A 210 -11.11 0.55 -9.76
CA ARG A 210 -12.57 0.51 -9.81
C ARG A 210 -13.14 -0.79 -9.25
N THR A 211 -12.46 -1.92 -9.45
CA THR A 211 -12.87 -3.21 -8.86
C THR A 211 -12.72 -3.23 -7.33
N LEU A 212 -11.65 -2.63 -6.78
CA LEU A 212 -11.47 -2.49 -5.34
C LEU A 212 -12.55 -1.60 -4.73
N ASP A 213 -12.81 -0.47 -5.39
CA ASP A 213 -13.77 0.53 -4.95
C ASP A 213 -15.21 -0.01 -5.01
N ALA A 214 -15.55 -0.77 -6.05
CA ALA A 214 -16.84 -1.47 -6.16
C ALA A 214 -17.09 -2.43 -5.00
N HIS A 215 -16.08 -3.22 -4.61
CA HIS A 215 -16.19 -4.14 -3.49
C HIS A 215 -16.27 -3.39 -2.16
N ALA A 216 -15.48 -2.33 -1.97
CA ALA A 216 -15.51 -1.51 -0.76
C ALA A 216 -16.87 -0.84 -0.54
N ASP A 217 -17.55 -0.42 -1.62
CA ASP A 217 -18.90 0.14 -1.55
C ASP A 217 -20.00 -0.91 -1.35
N ASN A 218 -19.70 -2.20 -1.54
CA ASN A 218 -20.67 -3.30 -1.44
C ASN A 218 -20.10 -4.47 -0.63
N PRO A 219 -19.69 -4.27 0.64
CA PRO A 219 -18.90 -5.26 1.39
C PRO A 219 -19.69 -6.54 1.74
N THR A 220 -21.02 -6.48 1.78
CA THR A 220 -21.90 -7.60 2.11
C THR A 220 -22.47 -8.31 0.88
N GLU A 221 -22.18 -7.81 -0.32
CA GLU A 221 -22.76 -8.32 -1.55
C GLU A 221 -22.08 -9.63 -1.98
N SER A 222 -22.86 -10.53 -2.59
CA SER A 222 -22.30 -11.78 -3.09
C SER A 222 -21.36 -11.52 -4.27
N TRP A 223 -20.36 -12.39 -4.48
CA TRP A 223 -19.48 -12.29 -5.65
C TRP A 223 -20.23 -12.42 -6.98
N ALA A 224 -21.39 -13.09 -7.01
CA ALA A 224 -22.22 -13.20 -8.19
C ALA A 224 -22.86 -11.85 -8.56
N ASP A 225 -23.43 -11.16 -7.58
CA ASP A 225 -24.05 -9.85 -7.78
C ASP A 225 -22.99 -8.79 -8.12
N LEU A 226 -21.84 -8.83 -7.43
CA LEU A 226 -20.72 -7.97 -7.77
C LEU A 226 -20.20 -8.25 -9.19
N ALA A 227 -20.12 -9.51 -9.63
CA ALA A 227 -19.76 -9.84 -11.00
C ALA A 227 -20.74 -9.24 -12.01
N LYS A 228 -22.04 -9.32 -11.75
CA LYS A 228 -23.05 -8.69 -12.60
C LYS A 228 -22.86 -7.17 -12.69
N LYS A 229 -22.67 -6.48 -11.56
CA LYS A 229 -22.38 -5.04 -11.52
C LYS A 229 -21.11 -4.67 -12.29
N LEU A 230 -20.01 -5.41 -12.06
CA LEU A 230 -18.76 -5.18 -12.79
C LEU A 230 -18.94 -5.42 -14.30
N PHE A 231 -19.77 -6.38 -14.69
CA PHE A 231 -20.08 -6.65 -16.10
C PHE A 231 -20.88 -5.52 -16.75
N GLU A 232 -21.92 -5.02 -16.07
CA GLU A 232 -22.72 -3.87 -16.50
C GLU A 232 -21.85 -2.63 -16.75
N HIS A 233 -20.83 -2.41 -15.90
CA HIS A 233 -19.87 -1.31 -16.03
C HIS A 233 -18.65 -1.64 -16.91
N LYS A 234 -18.68 -2.75 -17.66
CA LYS A 234 -17.63 -3.20 -18.59
C LYS A 234 -16.25 -3.40 -17.94
N LEU A 235 -16.23 -3.67 -16.63
CA LEU A 235 -15.02 -3.98 -15.88
C LEU A 235 -14.66 -5.46 -15.98
N ILE A 236 -15.59 -6.34 -16.32
CA ILE A 236 -15.27 -7.72 -16.68
C ILE A 236 -15.91 -8.03 -18.03
N VAL A 237 -15.31 -8.95 -18.78
CA VAL A 237 -15.74 -9.31 -20.14
C VAL A 237 -16.40 -10.68 -20.15
N ARG A 238 -17.24 -10.92 -21.16
CA ARG A 238 -17.80 -12.25 -21.42
C ARG A 238 -16.70 -13.27 -21.66
N ARG A 239 -16.94 -14.52 -21.27
CA ARG A 239 -16.04 -15.63 -21.52
C ARG A 239 -16.50 -16.39 -22.76
N LYS A 240 -15.56 -16.89 -23.55
CA LYS A 240 -15.88 -17.82 -24.64
C LYS A 240 -16.33 -19.15 -24.05
N ASP A 241 -17.49 -19.62 -24.47
CA ASP A 241 -18.04 -20.90 -24.02
C ASP A 241 -17.34 -22.08 -24.74
N PRO A 242 -16.99 -23.17 -24.05
CA PRO A 242 -16.44 -24.37 -24.68
C PRO A 242 -17.33 -24.96 -25.79
N CYS A 243 -18.65 -24.81 -25.68
CA CYS A 243 -19.63 -25.28 -26.65
C CYS A 243 -19.88 -24.26 -27.79
N GLY A 244 -19.14 -23.14 -27.81
CA GLY A 244 -19.31 -22.06 -28.77
C GLY A 244 -20.18 -20.91 -28.24
N GLY A 245 -19.92 -19.70 -28.74
CA GLY A 245 -20.57 -18.47 -28.28
C GLY A 245 -19.86 -17.79 -27.09
N TYR A 246 -20.56 -16.84 -26.47
CA TYR A 246 -20.09 -16.07 -25.32
C TYR A 246 -21.09 -16.19 -24.18
N CYS A 247 -20.61 -16.54 -22.99
CA CYS A 247 -21.40 -16.58 -21.77
C CYS A 247 -21.07 -15.40 -20.85
N ASP A 248 -22.02 -15.06 -19.99
CA ASP A 248 -21.82 -14.05 -18.96
C ASP A 248 -20.71 -14.50 -18.00
N PRO A 249 -19.96 -13.55 -17.43
CA PRO A 249 -18.84 -13.87 -16.55
C PRO A 249 -19.33 -14.69 -15.35
N PRO A 250 -18.62 -15.78 -14.98
CA PRO A 250 -18.99 -16.56 -13.83
C PRO A 250 -18.86 -15.71 -12.55
N PRO A 251 -19.61 -16.02 -11.47
CA PRO A 251 -19.48 -15.34 -10.17
C PRO A 251 -18.02 -15.24 -9.68
N GLN A 252 -17.20 -16.23 -10.05
CA GLN A 252 -15.81 -16.29 -9.65
C GLN A 252 -14.93 -15.18 -10.25
N ALA A 253 -15.32 -14.63 -11.40
CA ALA A 253 -14.55 -13.63 -12.13
C ALA A 253 -14.36 -12.34 -11.30
N ALA A 254 -15.38 -11.90 -10.56
CA ALA A 254 -15.26 -10.75 -9.67
C ALA A 254 -14.24 -10.99 -8.55
N ARG A 255 -14.31 -12.15 -7.88
CA ARG A 255 -13.37 -12.51 -6.82
C ARG A 255 -11.94 -12.56 -7.32
N ASP A 256 -11.71 -13.17 -8.48
CA ASP A 256 -10.36 -13.35 -9.01
C ASP A 256 -9.77 -12.02 -9.52
N LYS A 257 -10.61 -11.15 -10.11
CA LYS A 257 -10.19 -9.78 -10.45
C LYS A 257 -9.90 -8.96 -9.21
N TRP A 258 -10.75 -9.02 -8.19
CA TRP A 258 -10.56 -8.34 -6.92
C TRP A 258 -9.27 -8.81 -6.23
N LYS A 259 -9.00 -10.12 -6.14
CA LYS A 259 -7.75 -10.65 -5.57
C LYS A 259 -6.51 -10.15 -6.30
N THR A 260 -6.61 -10.02 -7.62
CA THR A 260 -5.54 -9.46 -8.45
C THR A 260 -5.31 -7.98 -8.15
N ALA A 261 -6.39 -7.20 -8.09
CA ALA A 261 -6.34 -5.79 -7.74
C ALA A 261 -5.85 -5.55 -6.31
N ASP A 262 -6.30 -6.39 -5.38
CA ASP A 262 -5.95 -6.36 -3.96
C ASP A 262 -4.46 -6.59 -3.74
N ALA A 263 -3.85 -7.52 -4.49
CA ALA A 263 -2.42 -7.75 -4.44
C ALA A 263 -1.59 -6.49 -4.76
N LEU A 264 -2.09 -5.60 -5.62
CA LEU A 264 -1.41 -4.33 -5.96
C LEU A 264 -1.41 -3.32 -4.80
N ARG A 265 -2.30 -3.47 -3.80
CA ARG A 265 -2.26 -2.64 -2.57
C ARG A 265 -1.01 -2.91 -1.71
N PHE A 266 -0.43 -4.11 -1.85
CA PHE A 266 0.71 -4.57 -1.06
C PHE A 266 1.99 -4.69 -1.89
N ASN A 267 1.88 -4.98 -3.18
CA ASN A 267 3.01 -5.23 -4.05
C ASN A 267 2.83 -4.55 -5.41
N PHE A 268 3.06 -3.24 -5.41
CA PHE A 268 2.99 -2.40 -6.60
C PHE A 268 4.29 -2.41 -7.41
#